data_AF-A0A924MEP8-F1
#
_entry.id   AF-A0A924MEP8-F1
#
_cell.length_a   1.000
_cell.length_b   1.000
_cell.length_c   1.000
_cell.angle_alpha   90.00
_cell.angle_beta   90.00
_cell.angle_gamma   90.00
#
_symmetry.space_group_name_H-M   'P 1'
#
loop_
_entity.id
_entity.type
_entity.pdbx_description
1 polymer ?
#
loop_
_entity_poly.entity_id
_entity_poly.type
_entity_poly.pdbx_seq_one_letter_code
_entity_poly.pdbx_strand_id
1 'polypeptide(L)'
;MANHNQLAINDNNYKDEHKNVLSFNDTARDNIAVNDKRTVATTDNNTYQPVQSSFIEAIAVALEEKEQALFMLTYPQKYWQADTLATVKWISIRLRNLIENLLRFSNYNSTEKGSFKCLTNAFTQLIASPYFNLLPLNYPFTNLLKQLEQESNRIAGSLKKKSSFRFKLSSNRKVQLIATRYMLAGFIPLVKFSELNFEK
;
A
#
# COMPACT_ATOMS: atom_id res chain seq x y z
N MET A 1 42.27 -49.50 9.01
CA MET A 1 41.30 -48.93 9.96
C MET A 1 41.23 -47.43 9.74
N ALA A 2 40.00 -46.91 9.76
CA ALA A 2 39.59 -45.49 9.71
C ALA A 2 39.96 -44.66 8.45
N ASN A 3 38.94 -44.28 7.67
CA ASN A 3 38.57 -42.87 7.60
C ASN A 3 37.11 -42.68 7.17
N HIS A 4 36.33 -42.13 8.08
CA HIS A 4 35.05 -41.46 7.83
C HIS A 4 35.31 -40.18 7.04
N ASN A 5 34.48 -39.89 6.03
CA ASN A 5 34.18 -38.52 5.63
C ASN A 5 32.76 -38.47 5.06
N GLN A 6 31.80 -38.15 5.93
CA GLN A 6 30.50 -37.63 5.55
C GLN A 6 30.67 -36.12 5.32
N LEU A 7 30.44 -35.66 4.10
CA LEU A 7 30.27 -34.23 3.80
C LEU A 7 28.85 -33.83 4.19
N ALA A 8 28.73 -33.15 5.32
CA ALA A 8 27.53 -32.41 5.69
C ALA A 8 27.45 -31.14 4.83
N ILE A 9 26.46 -31.07 3.93
CA ILE A 9 26.10 -29.83 3.25
C ILE A 9 25.15 -29.07 4.19
N ASN A 10 25.62 -27.91 4.65
CA ASN A 10 24.85 -26.98 5.48
C ASN A 10 23.72 -26.33 4.66
N ASP A 11 22.52 -26.88 4.77
CA ASP A 11 21.27 -26.19 4.43
C ASP A 11 20.96 -25.15 5.51
N ASN A 12 21.32 -23.88 5.29
CA ASN A 12 20.72 -22.76 6.03
C ASN A 12 20.96 -21.43 5.30
N ASN A 13 20.14 -21.12 4.29
CA ASN A 13 19.99 -19.74 3.82
C ASN A 13 18.60 -19.40 3.24
N TYR A 14 17.52 -19.83 3.89
CA TYR A 14 16.15 -19.59 3.40
C TYR A 14 15.20 -18.89 4.40
N LYS A 15 15.72 -18.13 5.36
CA LYS A 15 14.88 -17.46 6.36
C LYS A 15 15.31 -16.01 6.64
N ASP A 16 15.02 -15.08 5.72
CA ASP A 16 14.94 -13.66 6.12
C ASP A 16 14.11 -12.71 5.21
N GLU A 17 13.52 -13.19 4.10
CA GLU A 17 12.79 -12.30 3.16
C GLU A 17 11.37 -11.89 3.60
N HIS A 18 10.75 -12.59 4.54
CA HIS A 18 9.35 -12.35 4.91
C HIS A 18 9.11 -11.22 5.91
N LYS A 19 10.17 -10.60 6.48
CA LYS A 19 10.01 -9.58 7.55
C LYS A 19 9.65 -8.18 7.05
N ASN A 20 9.84 -7.89 5.76
CA ASN A 20 9.69 -6.55 5.18
C ASN A 20 8.54 -6.45 4.15
N VAL A 21 7.64 -7.43 4.15
CA VAL A 21 6.45 -7.44 3.29
C VAL A 21 5.27 -6.91 4.10
N LEU A 22 4.59 -5.88 3.58
CA LEU A 22 3.22 -5.58 4.02
C LEU A 22 2.26 -6.55 3.35
N SER A 23 1.72 -7.46 4.16
CA SER A 23 0.69 -8.43 3.79
C SER A 23 -0.57 -8.19 4.63
N PHE A 24 -1.69 -8.71 4.15
CA PHE A 24 -2.97 -8.66 4.85
C PHE A 24 -3.07 -9.86 5.81
N ASN A 25 -3.62 -9.66 7.01
CA ASN A 25 -4.05 -10.74 7.89
C ASN A 25 -5.59 -10.80 7.84
N ASP A 26 -6.15 -11.56 6.89
CA ASP A 26 -7.51 -12.09 6.99
C ASP A 26 -7.50 -13.51 6.42
N THR A 27 -8.11 -14.44 7.14
CA THR A 27 -8.20 -15.89 6.86
C THR A 27 -9.09 -16.23 5.65
N ALA A 28 -9.14 -15.38 4.63
CA ALA A 28 -9.90 -15.63 3.41
C ALA A 28 -9.10 -15.25 2.16
N ARG A 29 -8.73 -16.29 1.40
CA ARG A 29 -8.29 -16.29 0.00
C ARG A 29 -6.88 -15.73 -0.27
N ASP A 30 -5.88 -16.45 0.25
CA ASP A 30 -4.60 -16.61 -0.42
C ASP A 30 -4.79 -17.46 -1.69
N ASN A 31 -5.21 -16.86 -2.80
CA ASN A 31 -5.16 -17.47 -4.12
C ASN A 31 -5.08 -16.38 -5.21
N ILE A 32 -4.02 -15.59 -5.18
CA ILE A 32 -3.50 -15.02 -6.44
C ILE A 32 -2.24 -15.82 -6.76
N ALA A 33 -2.44 -16.95 -7.42
CA ALA A 33 -1.33 -17.65 -8.07
C ALA A 33 -0.78 -16.72 -9.15
N VAL A 34 0.37 -16.11 -8.88
CA VAL A 34 1.13 -15.36 -9.88
C VAL A 34 1.71 -16.37 -10.86
N ASN A 35 0.92 -16.74 -11.86
CA ASN A 35 1.37 -17.50 -13.01
C ASN A 35 1.46 -16.53 -14.19
N ASP A 36 2.38 -15.55 -14.11
CA ASP A 36 2.70 -14.64 -15.20
C ASP A 36 3.57 -15.40 -16.23
N LYS A 37 2.93 -16.31 -16.99
CA LYS A 37 3.53 -16.87 -18.19
C LYS A 37 3.42 -15.83 -19.30
N ARG A 38 4.42 -14.94 -19.39
CA ARG A 38 4.61 -14.09 -20.57
C ARG A 38 5.03 -14.95 -21.76
N THR A 39 4.07 -15.52 -22.47
CA THR A 39 4.30 -15.97 -23.85
C THR A 39 4.25 -14.75 -24.75
N VAL A 40 5.42 -14.19 -25.06
CA VAL A 40 5.56 -13.25 -26.18
C VAL A 40 5.47 -14.10 -27.44
N ALA A 41 4.27 -14.17 -28.02
CA ALA A 41 4.10 -14.72 -29.35
C ALA A 41 4.71 -13.72 -30.35
N THR A 42 5.91 -14.02 -30.83
CA THR A 42 6.45 -13.38 -32.03
C THR A 42 5.70 -13.95 -33.23
N THR A 43 4.66 -13.26 -33.66
CA THR A 43 4.03 -13.47 -34.96
C THR A 43 4.00 -12.15 -35.73
N ASP A 44 4.56 -12.22 -36.93
CA ASP A 44 4.59 -11.18 -37.95
C ASP A 44 3.16 -10.74 -38.32
N ASN A 45 2.68 -9.68 -37.69
CA ASN A 45 1.77 -8.66 -38.24
C ASN A 45 1.41 -7.68 -37.12
N ASN A 46 1.62 -6.40 -37.39
CA ASN A 46 1.62 -5.27 -36.47
C ASN A 46 0.21 -4.89 -35.92
N THR A 47 -0.56 -5.88 -35.45
CA THR A 47 -1.90 -5.66 -34.88
C THR A 47 -1.81 -5.85 -33.38
N TYR A 48 -2.04 -4.77 -32.62
CA TYR A 48 -2.07 -4.81 -31.16
C TYR A 48 -3.08 -5.85 -30.67
N GLN A 49 -2.60 -6.84 -29.92
CA GLN A 49 -3.46 -7.77 -29.19
C GLN A 49 -3.64 -7.24 -27.77
N PRO A 50 -4.87 -6.92 -27.33
CA PRO A 50 -5.11 -6.53 -25.95
C PRO A 50 -4.76 -7.70 -25.03
N VAL A 51 -3.81 -7.47 -24.12
CA VAL A 51 -3.45 -8.46 -23.10
C VAL A 51 -4.30 -8.22 -21.87
N GLN A 52 -5.07 -9.23 -21.49
CA GLN A 52 -5.84 -9.23 -20.26
C GLN A 52 -4.90 -9.32 -19.05
N SER A 53 -5.03 -8.41 -18.10
CA SER A 53 -4.19 -8.38 -16.89
C SER A 53 -5.02 -8.69 -15.67
N SER A 54 -4.80 -9.86 -15.06
CA SER A 54 -5.45 -10.27 -13.80
C SER A 54 -5.20 -9.27 -12.67
N PHE A 55 -4.10 -8.53 -12.71
CA PHE A 55 -3.82 -7.46 -11.75
C PHE A 55 -4.72 -6.24 -11.95
N ILE A 56 -4.98 -5.84 -13.20
CA ILE A 56 -5.91 -4.74 -13.52
C ILE A 56 -7.34 -5.15 -13.16
N GLU A 57 -7.73 -6.39 -13.42
CA GLU A 57 -9.02 -6.93 -13.00
C GLU A 57 -9.19 -6.92 -11.48
N ALA A 58 -8.16 -7.33 -10.74
CA ALA A 58 -8.21 -7.26 -9.29
C ALA A 58 -8.39 -5.82 -8.78
N ILE A 59 -7.83 -4.82 -9.48
CA ILE A 59 -8.08 -3.40 -9.17
C ILE A 59 -9.53 -3.02 -9.48
N ALA A 60 -10.08 -3.44 -10.62
CA ALA A 60 -11.47 -3.18 -10.97
C ALA A 60 -12.43 -3.78 -9.93
N VAL A 61 -12.23 -5.04 -9.57
CA VAL A 61 -13.00 -5.73 -8.51
C VAL A 61 -12.88 -4.98 -7.17
N ALA A 62 -11.67 -4.55 -6.78
CA ALA A 62 -11.48 -3.80 -5.54
C ALA A 62 -12.15 -2.41 -5.54
N LEU A 63 -12.41 -1.82 -6.72
CA LEU A 63 -13.18 -0.58 -6.86
C LEU A 63 -14.68 -0.87 -6.73
N GLU A 64 -15.17 -1.95 -7.33
CA GLU A 64 -16.57 -2.40 -7.24
C GLU A 64 -16.96 -2.76 -5.80
N GLU A 65 -16.12 -3.52 -5.09
CA GLU A 65 -16.32 -3.84 -3.67
C GLU A 65 -16.39 -2.60 -2.77
N LYS A 66 -15.87 -1.46 -3.25
CA LYS A 66 -15.84 -0.17 -2.56
C LYS A 66 -16.72 0.88 -3.23
N GLU A 67 -17.71 0.47 -4.02
CA GLU A 67 -18.62 1.38 -4.74
C GLU A 67 -19.22 2.44 -3.81
N GLN A 68 -19.68 2.04 -2.62
CA GLN A 68 -20.25 2.98 -1.65
C GLN A 68 -19.24 4.06 -1.22
N ALA A 69 -17.97 3.70 -1.02
CA ALA A 69 -16.92 4.66 -0.68
C ALA A 69 -16.64 5.60 -1.86
N LEU A 70 -16.59 5.07 -3.08
CA LEU A 70 -16.43 5.87 -4.30
C LEU A 70 -17.58 6.86 -4.48
N PHE A 71 -18.82 6.43 -4.22
CA PHE A 71 -20.00 7.28 -4.32
C PHE A 71 -19.99 8.39 -3.26
N MET A 72 -19.58 8.09 -2.02
CA MET A 72 -19.40 9.10 -0.97
C MET A 72 -18.39 10.19 -1.37
N LEU A 73 -17.28 9.79 -1.99
CA LEU A 73 -16.23 10.72 -2.42
C LEU A 73 -16.61 11.53 -3.66
N THR A 74 -17.47 10.96 -4.52
CA THR A 74 -18.00 11.64 -5.72
C THR A 74 -19.07 12.68 -5.36
N TYR A 75 -19.92 12.36 -4.37
CA TYR A 75 -21.00 13.23 -3.92
C TYR A 75 -20.88 13.60 -2.43
N PRO A 76 -19.76 14.23 -2.01
CA PRO A 76 -19.42 14.40 -0.61
C PRO A 76 -20.46 15.22 0.18
N GLN A 77 -21.12 16.19 -0.45
CA GLN A 77 -22.14 17.01 0.24
C GLN A 77 -23.39 16.23 0.64
N LYS A 78 -23.64 15.05 0.03
CA LYS A 78 -24.75 14.17 0.44
C LYS A 78 -24.47 13.42 1.74
N TYR A 79 -23.20 13.32 2.14
CA TYR A 79 -22.76 12.49 3.26
C TYR A 79 -22.13 13.29 4.40
N TRP A 80 -21.53 14.43 4.10
CA TRP A 80 -20.80 15.23 5.06
C TRP A 80 -21.18 16.71 4.95
N GLN A 81 -21.50 17.31 6.10
CA GLN A 81 -21.74 18.75 6.22
C GLN A 81 -20.46 19.54 5.94
N ALA A 82 -20.57 20.85 5.68
CA ALA A 82 -19.45 21.69 5.26
C ALA A 82 -18.22 21.60 6.20
N ASP A 83 -18.46 21.67 7.52
CA ASP A 83 -17.37 21.62 8.52
C ASP A 83 -16.70 20.23 8.56
N THR A 84 -17.50 19.16 8.50
CA THR A 84 -17.00 17.78 8.42
C THR A 84 -16.24 17.54 7.11
N LEU A 85 -16.72 18.12 6.01
CA LEU A 85 -16.13 17.95 4.69
C LEU A 85 -14.73 18.56 4.63
N ALA A 86 -14.48 19.69 5.30
CA ALA A 86 -13.15 20.27 5.41
C ALA A 86 -12.16 19.27 6.07
N THR A 87 -12.59 18.65 7.18
CA THR A 87 -11.83 17.60 7.87
C THR A 87 -11.58 16.38 6.98
N VAL A 88 -12.62 15.89 6.30
CA VAL A 88 -12.50 14.74 5.38
C VAL A 88 -11.52 15.02 4.25
N LYS A 89 -11.57 16.22 3.63
CA LYS A 89 -10.61 16.64 2.60
C LYS A 89 -9.19 16.70 3.15
N TRP A 90 -9.03 17.25 4.35
CA TRP A 90 -7.73 17.38 5.01
C TRP A 90 -7.07 16.02 5.28
N ILE A 91 -7.83 15.04 5.76
CA ILE A 91 -7.32 13.68 5.95
C ILE A 91 -7.07 12.99 4.61
N SER A 92 -8.00 13.11 3.66
CA SER A 92 -7.95 12.44 2.36
C SER A 92 -6.69 12.81 1.57
N ILE A 93 -6.29 14.09 1.60
CA ILE A 93 -5.12 14.58 0.84
C ILE A 93 -3.81 14.03 1.37
N ARG A 94 -3.72 13.94 2.70
CA ARG A 94 -2.56 13.34 3.37
C ARG A 94 -2.53 11.84 3.13
N LEU A 95 -3.65 11.13 3.30
CA LEU A 95 -3.74 9.70 3.01
C LEU A 95 -3.33 9.37 1.56
N ARG A 96 -3.87 10.08 0.56
CA ARG A 96 -3.53 9.84 -0.85
C ARG A 96 -2.03 9.96 -1.09
N ASN A 97 -1.41 10.98 -0.50
CA ASN A 97 0.02 11.21 -0.65
C ASN A 97 0.87 10.14 0.08
N LEU A 98 0.47 9.74 1.29
CA LEU A 98 1.17 8.68 2.03
C LEU A 98 1.08 7.33 1.27
N ILE A 99 -0.07 7.02 0.68
CA ILE A 99 -0.26 5.84 -0.17
C ILE A 99 0.65 5.89 -1.41
N GLU A 100 0.73 7.03 -2.09
CA GLU A 100 1.63 7.24 -3.23
C GLU A 100 3.08 6.91 -2.84
N ASN A 101 3.53 7.38 -1.67
CA ASN A 101 4.89 7.12 -1.21
C ASN A 101 5.13 5.65 -0.83
N LEU A 102 4.16 4.97 -0.21
CA LEU A 102 4.24 3.52 0.01
C LEU A 102 4.39 2.75 -1.32
N LEU A 103 3.57 3.09 -2.32
CA LEU A 103 3.64 2.47 -3.64
C LEU A 103 5.00 2.72 -4.30
N ARG A 104 5.54 3.94 -4.23
CA ARG A 104 6.88 4.28 -4.74
C ARG A 104 7.98 3.47 -4.06
N PHE A 105 8.01 3.46 -2.73
CA PHE A 105 8.98 2.66 -1.97
C PHE A 105 8.92 1.18 -2.33
N SER A 106 7.72 0.66 -2.65
CA SER A 106 7.55 -0.75 -3.02
C SER A 106 8.13 -1.12 -4.38
N ASN A 107 8.43 -0.11 -5.20
CA ASN A 107 9.01 -0.25 -6.53
C ASN A 107 10.52 0.06 -6.54
N TYR A 108 11.07 0.59 -5.44
CA TYR A 108 12.50 0.81 -5.32
C TYR A 108 13.24 -0.50 -5.05
N ASN A 109 14.45 -0.60 -5.60
CA ASN A 109 15.35 -1.73 -5.31
C ASN A 109 15.87 -1.69 -3.87
N SER A 110 16.02 -0.48 -3.31
CA SER A 110 16.37 -0.23 -1.93
C SER A 110 15.73 1.08 -1.46
N THR A 111 15.25 1.11 -0.23
CA THR A 111 14.65 2.26 0.44
C THR A 111 15.50 2.60 1.66
N GLU A 112 15.84 3.87 1.80
CA GLU A 112 16.56 4.35 2.98
C GLU A 112 15.67 4.25 4.23
N LYS A 113 16.24 3.75 5.33
CA LYS A 113 15.53 3.63 6.60
C LYS A 113 15.02 4.98 7.10
N GLY A 114 15.81 6.05 6.94
CA GLY A 114 15.43 7.41 7.34
C GLY A 114 14.15 7.87 6.65
N SER A 115 14.11 7.79 5.31
CA SER A 115 12.93 8.17 4.52
C SER A 115 11.71 7.33 4.85
N PHE A 116 11.86 6.01 5.05
CA PHE A 116 10.75 5.15 5.45
C PHE A 116 10.22 5.53 6.84
N LYS A 117 11.10 5.83 7.80
CA LYS A 117 10.70 6.28 9.13
C LYS A 117 9.97 7.62 9.09
N CYS A 118 10.39 8.56 8.23
CA CYS A 118 9.64 9.81 8.02
C CYS A 118 8.21 9.54 7.53
N LEU A 119 8.03 8.61 6.60
CA LEU A 119 6.71 8.21 6.11
C LEU A 119 5.87 7.57 7.22
N THR A 120 6.44 6.66 8.00
CA THR A 120 5.77 6.04 9.17
C THR A 120 5.35 7.09 10.20
N ASN A 121 6.25 8.00 10.56
CA ASN A 121 5.93 9.09 11.49
C ASN A 121 4.79 9.97 10.97
N ALA A 122 4.71 10.21 9.66
CA ALA A 122 3.63 10.98 9.07
C ALA A 122 2.26 10.27 9.18
N PHE A 123 2.21 8.93 9.11
CA PHE A 123 1.00 8.18 9.44
C PHE A 123 0.62 8.35 10.92
N THR A 124 1.58 8.22 11.83
CA THR A 124 1.33 8.40 13.27
C THR A 124 0.83 9.81 13.58
N GLN A 125 1.46 10.85 13.01
CA GLN A 125 1.01 12.24 13.16
C GLN A 125 -0.38 12.46 12.56
N LEU A 126 -0.67 11.88 11.40
CA LEU A 126 -1.99 11.96 10.78
C LEU A 126 -3.07 11.38 11.70
N ILE A 127 -2.84 10.20 12.29
CA ILE A 127 -3.79 9.57 13.21
C ILE A 127 -3.91 10.32 14.54
N ALA A 128 -2.82 10.91 15.03
CA ALA A 128 -2.82 11.69 16.26
C ALA A 128 -3.44 13.10 16.09
N SER A 129 -3.69 13.53 14.85
CA SER A 129 -4.20 14.88 14.57
C SER A 129 -5.63 15.09 15.08
N PRO A 130 -6.01 16.31 15.49
CA PRO A 130 -7.39 16.65 15.84
C PRO A 130 -8.37 16.34 14.69
N TYR A 131 -7.94 16.53 13.45
CA TYR A 131 -8.74 16.22 12.26
C TYR A 131 -9.11 14.73 12.17
N PHE A 132 -8.23 13.83 12.60
CA PHE A 132 -8.54 12.41 12.59
C PHE A 132 -9.61 12.06 13.63
N ASN A 133 -9.56 12.69 14.80
CA ASN A 133 -10.57 12.52 15.85
C ASN A 133 -11.94 13.10 15.45
N LEU A 134 -11.94 14.11 14.58
CA LEU A 134 -13.14 14.74 14.03
C LEU A 134 -13.65 14.05 12.75
N LEU A 135 -13.05 12.94 12.32
CA LEU A 135 -13.55 12.20 11.17
C LEU A 135 -14.96 11.67 11.45
N PRO A 136 -15.86 11.76 10.46
CA PRO A 136 -17.18 11.17 10.61
C PRO A 136 -17.07 9.65 10.63
N LEU A 137 -17.96 9.00 11.40
CA LEU A 137 -17.96 7.54 11.59
C LEU A 137 -18.05 6.77 10.26
N ASN A 138 -18.70 7.35 9.26
CA ASN A 138 -18.85 6.77 7.93
C ASN A 138 -17.68 7.07 6.97
N TYR A 139 -16.59 7.68 7.43
CA TYR A 139 -15.42 7.89 6.57
C TYR A 139 -14.81 6.53 6.14
N PRO A 140 -14.70 6.24 4.83
CA PRO A 140 -14.47 4.88 4.34
C PRO A 140 -13.07 4.33 4.59
N PHE A 141 -12.10 5.17 4.97
CA PHE A 141 -10.68 4.77 5.05
C PHE A 141 -10.08 4.84 6.46
N THR A 142 -10.89 5.01 7.50
CA THR A 142 -10.41 5.06 8.89
C THR A 142 -9.63 3.79 9.28
N ASN A 143 -10.19 2.61 8.96
CA ASN A 143 -9.55 1.33 9.29
C ASN A 143 -8.27 1.10 8.47
N LEU A 144 -8.30 1.46 7.18
CA LEU A 144 -7.11 1.37 6.33
C LEU A 144 -5.98 2.25 6.87
N LEU A 145 -6.27 3.49 7.28
CA LEU A 145 -5.29 4.38 7.90
C LEU A 145 -4.62 3.75 9.12
N LYS A 146 -5.43 3.22 10.06
CA LYS A 146 -4.94 2.55 11.27
C LYS A 146 -4.08 1.33 10.94
N GLN A 147 -4.52 0.50 9.99
CA GLN A 147 -3.75 -0.66 9.54
C GLN A 147 -2.40 -0.25 8.95
N LEU A 148 -2.36 0.74 8.05
CA LEU A 148 -1.13 1.20 7.43
C LEU A 148 -0.15 1.79 8.45
N GLU A 149 -0.65 2.54 9.42
CA GLU A 149 0.16 3.09 10.51
C GLU A 149 0.79 1.96 11.34
N GLN A 150 -0.02 1.02 11.83
CA GLN A 150 0.45 -0.09 12.65
C GLN A 150 1.45 -0.96 11.92
N GLU A 151 1.15 -1.34 10.68
CA GLU A 151 2.02 -2.23 9.91
C GLU A 151 3.33 -1.52 9.51
N SER A 152 3.29 -0.24 9.15
CA SER A 152 4.50 0.53 8.84
C SER A 152 5.39 0.73 10.08
N ASN A 153 4.80 0.96 11.25
CA ASN A 153 5.52 0.99 12.53
C ASN A 153 6.18 -0.35 12.86
N ARG A 154 5.47 -1.46 12.65
CA ARG A 154 6.03 -2.80 12.84
C ARG A 154 7.25 -3.03 11.96
N ILE A 155 7.20 -2.62 10.68
CA ILE A 155 8.34 -2.71 9.78
C ILE A 155 9.46 -1.79 10.26
N ALA A 156 9.18 -0.51 10.53
CA ALA A 156 10.20 0.44 10.98
C ALA A 156 10.94 -0.03 12.24
N GLY A 157 10.23 -0.65 13.18
CA GLY A 157 10.80 -1.24 14.39
C GLY A 157 11.63 -2.52 14.15
N SER A 158 11.35 -3.28 13.09
CA SER A 158 12.13 -4.48 12.73
C SER A 158 13.43 -4.14 12.00
N LEU A 159 13.53 -2.94 11.42
CA LEU A 159 14.73 -2.40 10.78
C LEU A 159 15.78 -2.04 11.85
N LYS A 160 16.60 -3.02 12.25
CA LYS A 160 17.72 -2.86 13.20
C LYS A 160 18.81 -1.92 12.66
N LYS A 161 20.07 -2.38 12.60
CA LYS A 161 21.25 -1.60 12.17
C LYS A 161 21.32 -1.34 10.65
N LYS A 162 20.34 -1.80 9.87
CA LYS A 162 20.33 -1.63 8.41
C LYS A 162 20.04 -0.17 8.06
N SER A 163 20.91 0.46 7.28
CA SER A 163 20.74 1.83 6.76
C SER A 163 19.71 1.89 5.62
N SER A 164 19.57 0.81 4.86
CA SER A 164 18.59 0.66 3.80
C SER A 164 18.05 -0.77 3.73
N PHE A 165 16.89 -0.94 3.09
CA PHE A 165 16.23 -2.23 2.96
C PHE A 165 15.31 -2.24 1.75
N ARG A 166 14.98 -3.43 1.25
CA ARG A 166 13.97 -3.57 0.21
C ARG A 166 12.59 -3.64 0.83
N PHE A 167 11.81 -2.58 0.67
CA PHE A 167 10.40 -2.57 1.06
C PHE A 167 9.56 -3.22 -0.05
N LYS A 168 8.67 -4.14 0.32
CA LYS A 168 7.77 -4.82 -0.63
C LYS A 168 6.33 -4.74 -0.12
N LEU A 169 5.42 -4.56 -1.05
CA LEU A 169 3.99 -4.74 -0.84
C LEU A 169 3.57 -6.06 -1.48
N SER A 170 2.69 -6.82 -0.82
CA SER A 170 2.02 -7.95 -1.48
C SER A 170 1.17 -7.47 -2.66
N SER A 171 0.85 -8.36 -3.59
CA SER A 171 -0.01 -8.03 -4.73
C SER A 171 -1.36 -7.47 -4.27
N ASN A 172 -2.03 -8.16 -3.34
CA ASN A 172 -3.31 -7.72 -2.76
C ASN A 172 -3.22 -6.34 -2.11
N ARG A 173 -2.14 -6.07 -1.36
CA ARG A 173 -1.96 -4.75 -0.75
C ARG A 173 -1.71 -3.67 -1.81
N LYS A 174 -0.96 -3.97 -2.88
CA LYS A 174 -0.80 -3.04 -4.01
C LYS A 174 -2.15 -2.75 -4.68
N VAL A 175 -2.95 -3.76 -4.97
CA VAL A 175 -4.30 -3.61 -5.54
C VAL A 175 -5.15 -2.68 -4.69
N GLN A 176 -5.27 -2.95 -3.39
CA GLN A 176 -6.06 -2.13 -2.46
C GLN A 176 -5.58 -0.67 -2.41
N LEU A 177 -4.26 -0.46 -2.37
CA LEU A 177 -3.67 0.87 -2.31
C LEU A 177 -3.83 1.64 -3.62
N ILE A 178 -3.70 0.98 -4.77
CA ILE A 178 -3.95 1.58 -6.08
C ILE A 178 -5.42 1.97 -6.22
N ALA A 179 -6.35 1.07 -5.88
CA ALA A 179 -7.79 1.36 -5.90
C ALA A 179 -8.14 2.53 -4.97
N THR A 180 -7.61 2.52 -3.73
CA THR A 180 -7.85 3.61 -2.77
C THR A 180 -7.30 4.94 -3.26
N ARG A 181 -6.07 4.94 -3.79
CA ARG A 181 -5.47 6.13 -4.38
C ARG A 181 -6.28 6.67 -5.55
N TYR A 182 -6.82 5.78 -6.40
CA TYR A 182 -7.68 6.14 -7.52
C TYR A 182 -8.97 6.82 -7.05
N MET A 183 -9.68 6.21 -6.08
CA MET A 183 -10.90 6.81 -5.51
C MET A 183 -10.63 8.19 -4.90
N LEU A 184 -9.54 8.33 -4.13
CA LEU A 184 -9.13 9.61 -3.56
C LEU A 184 -8.80 10.64 -4.66
N ALA A 185 -8.22 10.21 -5.79
CA ALA A 185 -7.86 11.11 -6.88
C ALA A 185 -9.06 11.82 -7.53
N GLY A 186 -10.25 11.21 -7.51
CA GLY A 186 -11.49 11.85 -7.97
C GLY A 186 -12.03 12.91 -7.01
N PHE A 187 -11.58 12.92 -5.75
CA PHE A 187 -12.10 13.79 -4.70
C PHE A 187 -11.19 14.98 -4.35
N ILE A 188 -9.88 14.80 -4.47
CA ILE A 188 -8.86 15.76 -4.03
C ILE A 188 -7.74 15.88 -5.07
N PRO A 189 -7.03 17.02 -5.17
CA PRO A 189 -5.88 17.15 -6.05
C PRO A 189 -4.66 16.36 -5.56
N LEU A 190 -3.68 16.17 -6.44
CA LEU A 190 -2.37 15.63 -6.07
C LEU A 190 -1.49 16.77 -5.55
N VAL A 191 -0.93 16.60 -4.36
CA VAL A 191 -0.03 17.55 -3.69
C VAL A 191 1.26 16.84 -3.32
N LYS A 192 2.42 17.51 -3.34
CA LYS A 192 3.70 16.88 -2.97
C LYS A 192 3.76 16.61 -1.47
N PHE A 193 4.53 15.60 -1.04
CA PHE A 193 4.66 15.29 0.39
C PHE A 193 5.24 16.47 1.18
N SER A 194 6.22 17.18 0.60
CA SER A 194 6.85 18.37 1.18
C SER A 194 5.90 19.57 1.33
N GLU A 195 4.75 19.56 0.65
CA GLU A 195 3.73 20.62 0.71
C GLU A 195 2.65 20.31 1.75
N LEU A 196 2.71 19.14 2.40
CA LEU A 196 1.77 18.75 3.45
C LEU A 196 2.23 19.29 4.79
N ASN A 197 1.35 20.04 5.46
CA ASN A 197 1.52 20.43 6.85
C ASN A 197 0.74 19.45 7.75
N PHE A 198 1.43 18.80 8.69
CA PHE A 198 0.84 17.93 9.71
C PHE A 198 0.69 18.60 11.08
N GLU A 199 1.23 19.82 11.23
CA GLU A 199 1.17 20.72 12.39
C GLU A 199 0.11 21.81 12.16
N LYS A 200 -1.16 21.44 12.31
CA LYS A 200 -2.25 22.38 12.54
C LYS A 200 -3.22 21.83 13.57
#